data_AF-A0A959PMW1-F1
#
_entry.id   AF-A0A959PMW1-F1
#
_cell.length_a   1.000
_cell.length_b   1.000
_cell.length_c   1.000
_cell.angle_alpha   90.00
_cell.angle_beta   90.00
_cell.angle_gamma   90.00
#
_symmetry.space_group_name_H-M   'P 1'
#
loop_
_entity.id
_entity.type
_entity.pdbx_description
1 polymer ?
#
loop_
_entity_poly.entity_id
_entity_poly.type
_entity_poly.pdbx_seq_one_letter_code
_entity_poly.pdbx_strand_id
1 'polypeptide(L)'
;MNLILSPSPLQLRLYGFSGLASNNDESAKAMALSHRVWEYLRNKGIKNKGKNIWVYDADHFVFAGVELEADTPVVDTLEEYAVCLDKYVRYKHIGPYAMIQKKGKEMRQELINRGYSILFPYLEIYGHPTIDENQLETDLIMAIR
;
A
#
# COMPACT_ATOMS: atom_id res chain seq x y z
N MET A 1 -16.18 -9.48 8.07
CA MET A 1 -15.02 -9.11 7.23
C MET A 1 -14.48 -10.38 6.59
N ASN A 2 -14.27 -10.39 5.27
CA ASN A 2 -13.78 -11.58 4.57
C ASN A 2 -12.24 -11.52 4.47
N LEU A 3 -11.55 -12.24 5.35
CA LEU A 3 -10.09 -12.30 5.39
C LEU A 3 -9.58 -13.50 4.60
N ILE A 4 -8.71 -13.25 3.63
CA ILE A 4 -8.15 -14.27 2.74
C ILE A 4 -6.68 -14.48 3.10
N LEU A 5 -6.34 -15.65 3.62
CA LEU A 5 -4.95 -16.08 3.77
C LEU A 5 -4.38 -16.38 2.38
N SER A 6 -3.25 -15.77 2.04
CA SER A 6 -2.65 -16.03 0.73
C SER A 6 -1.99 -17.41 0.68
N PRO A 7 -2.19 -18.17 -0.41
CA PRO A 7 -1.52 -19.47 -0.59
C PRO A 7 -0.06 -19.34 -1.06
N SER A 8 0.34 -18.16 -1.54
CA SER A 8 1.67 -17.89 -2.07
C SER A 8 2.26 -16.59 -1.53
N PRO A 9 3.60 -16.44 -1.48
CA PRO A 9 4.24 -15.19 -1.11
C PRO A 9 3.83 -14.03 -2.03
N LEU A 10 3.89 -12.80 -1.50
CA LEU A 10 3.76 -11.57 -2.28
C LEU A 10 5.15 -11.00 -2.52
N GLN A 11 5.45 -10.71 -3.79
CA GLN A 11 6.66 -9.98 -4.17
C GLN A 11 6.24 -8.79 -5.03
N LEU A 12 6.58 -7.58 -4.57
CA LEU A 12 6.37 -6.35 -5.32
C LEU A 12 7.67 -5.58 -5.42
N ARG A 13 7.89 -4.96 -6.58
CA ARG A 13 8.99 -4.03 -6.80
C ARG A 13 8.39 -2.65 -7.07
N LEU A 14 8.48 -1.77 -6.08
CA LEU A 14 7.84 -0.47 -6.10
C LEU A 14 8.86 0.62 -6.37
N TYR A 15 8.42 1.68 -7.04
CA TYR A 15 9.21 2.87 -7.31
C TYR A 15 8.44 4.10 -6.85
N GLY A 16 9.10 4.94 -6.07
CA GLY A 16 8.40 6.02 -5.39
C GLY A 16 9.29 6.86 -4.49
N PHE A 17 8.71 7.34 -3.38
CA PHE A 17 9.39 8.16 -2.39
C PHE A 17 9.05 7.66 -0.99
N SER A 18 10.02 7.79 -0.08
CA SER A 18 9.84 7.47 1.34
C SER A 18 9.87 8.70 2.25
N GLY A 19 9.47 8.47 3.50
CA GLY A 19 9.72 9.41 4.59
C GLY A 19 9.20 8.89 5.92
N LEU A 20 9.73 9.45 7.00
CA LEU A 20 9.23 9.19 8.35
C LEU A 20 8.00 10.07 8.62
N ALA A 21 6.90 9.43 9.03
CA ALA A 21 5.75 10.17 9.54
C ALA A 21 6.05 10.72 10.94
N SER A 22 5.45 11.86 11.25
CA SER A 22 5.52 12.51 12.56
C SER A 22 4.12 12.60 13.15
N ASN A 23 4.00 12.57 14.48
CA ASN A 23 2.73 12.69 15.20
C ASN A 23 1.67 11.61 14.85
N ASN A 24 2.08 10.39 14.46
CA ASN A 24 1.18 9.30 14.05
C ASN A 24 0.24 9.65 12.89
N ASP A 25 0.72 10.47 11.94
CA ASP A 25 -0.02 10.82 10.73
C ASP A 25 0.62 10.18 9.48
N GLU A 26 0.73 8.86 9.51
CA GLU A 26 1.29 8.07 8.42
C GLU A 26 0.47 8.24 7.14
N SER A 27 -0.85 8.35 7.24
CA SER A 27 -1.74 8.50 6.08
C SER A 27 -1.55 9.85 5.38
N ALA A 28 -1.39 10.96 6.11
CA ALA A 28 -1.09 12.23 5.45
C ALA A 28 0.30 12.22 4.80
N LYS A 29 1.29 11.58 5.44
CA LYS A 29 2.61 11.38 4.83
C LYS A 29 2.50 10.58 3.53
N ALA A 30 1.80 9.45 3.56
CA ALA A 30 1.61 8.59 2.39
C ALA A 30 0.91 9.33 1.25
N MET A 31 -0.10 10.15 1.56
CA MET A 31 -0.79 11.00 0.59
C MET A 31 0.15 12.02 -0.07
N ALA A 32 0.94 12.74 0.73
CA ALA A 32 1.91 13.71 0.20
C ALA A 32 2.97 13.04 -0.69
N LEU A 33 3.48 11.88 -0.28
CA LEU A 33 4.42 11.09 -1.07
C LEU A 33 3.79 10.62 -2.37
N SER A 34 2.56 10.11 -2.36
CA SER A 34 1.85 9.70 -3.57
C SER A 34 1.60 10.84 -4.54
N HIS A 35 1.23 12.03 -4.06
CA HIS A 35 1.09 13.20 -4.93
C HIS A 35 2.40 13.49 -5.67
N ARG A 36 3.53 13.44 -4.94
CA ARG A 36 4.87 13.61 -5.52
C ARG A 36 5.21 12.52 -6.53
N VAL A 37 4.88 11.25 -6.26
CA VAL A 37 5.08 10.14 -7.20
C VAL A 37 4.31 10.41 -8.50
N TRP A 38 3.01 10.67 -8.40
CA TRP A 38 2.17 10.85 -9.59
C TRP A 38 2.56 12.08 -10.40
N GLU A 39 2.94 13.18 -9.75
CA GLU A 39 3.47 14.35 -10.43
C GLU A 39 4.75 14.02 -11.20
N TYR A 40 5.70 13.33 -10.57
CA TYR A 40 6.95 12.93 -11.21
C TYR A 40 6.71 12.02 -12.43
N LEU A 41 5.88 10.97 -12.27
CA LEU A 41 5.57 10.03 -13.34
C LEU A 41 4.92 10.72 -14.54
N ARG A 42 3.95 11.61 -14.30
CA ARG A 42 3.28 12.38 -15.36
C ARG A 42 4.25 13.30 -16.09
N ASN A 43 5.05 14.07 -15.35
CA ASN A 43 5.98 15.04 -15.94
C ASN A 43 7.08 14.38 -16.77
N LYS A 44 7.45 13.14 -16.45
CA LYS A 44 8.49 12.38 -17.15
C LYS A 44 7.94 11.38 -18.18
N GLY A 45 6.62 11.23 -18.29
CA GLY A 45 6.01 10.26 -19.21
C GLY A 45 6.37 8.81 -18.88
N ILE A 46 6.56 8.49 -17.59
CA ILE A 46 7.01 7.17 -17.13
C ILE A 46 5.82 6.22 -17.06
N LYS A 47 5.93 5.08 -17.76
CA LYS A 47 4.90 4.04 -17.79
C LYS A 47 4.86 3.25 -16.50
N ASN A 48 3.67 2.93 -16.03
CA ASN A 48 3.42 2.26 -14.76
C ASN A 48 2.12 1.45 -14.81
N LYS A 49 1.95 0.53 -13.86
CA LYS A 49 0.77 -0.35 -13.79
C LYS A 49 -0.50 0.33 -13.26
N GLY A 50 -0.47 1.64 -13.03
CA GLY A 50 -1.67 2.45 -12.74
C GLY A 50 -2.25 2.29 -11.33
N LYS A 51 -1.53 1.64 -10.40
CA LYS A 51 -1.97 1.46 -9.01
C LYS A 51 -1.07 2.20 -8.05
N ASN A 52 -1.69 2.96 -7.16
CA ASN A 52 -1.02 3.58 -6.03
C ASN A 52 -0.87 2.57 -4.90
N ILE A 53 0.32 2.43 -4.35
CA ILE A 53 0.63 1.47 -3.29
C ILE A 53 1.28 2.22 -2.14
N TRP A 54 0.63 2.15 -0.97
CA TRP A 54 1.17 2.66 0.28
C TRP A 54 1.73 1.51 1.10
N VAL A 55 2.93 1.73 1.63
CA VAL A 55 3.66 0.81 2.49
C VAL A 55 3.87 1.52 3.82
N TYR A 56 3.37 0.92 4.88
CA TYR A 56 3.58 1.34 6.26
C TYR A 56 4.48 0.32 6.94
N ASP A 57 5.67 0.73 7.32
CA ASP A 57 6.69 -0.14 7.92
C ASP A 57 6.99 0.30 9.37
N ALA A 58 7.97 -0.36 9.98
CA ALA A 58 8.42 -0.08 11.34
C ALA A 58 8.89 1.39 11.50
N ASP A 59 8.91 1.86 12.75
CA ASP A 59 9.43 3.17 13.12
C ASP A 59 8.79 4.36 12.36
N HIS A 60 7.49 4.24 12.05
CA HIS A 60 6.72 5.23 11.29
C HIS A 60 7.27 5.49 9.87
N PHE A 61 8.04 4.54 9.33
CA PHE A 61 8.47 4.60 7.94
C PHE A 61 7.27 4.42 7.00
N VAL A 62 7.15 5.34 6.05
CA VAL A 62 6.13 5.33 5.02
C VAL A 62 6.79 5.39 3.67
N PHE A 63 6.38 4.51 2.77
CA PHE A 63 6.73 4.57 1.36
C PHE A 63 5.45 4.61 0.53
N ALA A 64 5.42 5.50 -0.46
CA ALA A 64 4.36 5.51 -1.45
C ALA A 64 4.97 5.37 -2.83
N GLY A 65 4.40 4.48 -3.65
CA GLY A 65 4.94 4.20 -4.97
C GLY A 65 4.00 3.42 -5.87
N VAL A 66 4.54 3.04 -7.02
CA VAL A 66 3.84 2.26 -8.05
C VAL A 66 4.74 1.13 -8.55
N GLU A 67 4.14 0.12 -9.17
CA GLU A 67 4.91 -0.78 -10.04
C GLU A 67 5.09 -0.14 -11.43
N LEU A 68 6.30 -0.21 -11.97
CA LEU A 68 6.59 0.22 -13.34
C LEU A 68 6.28 -0.91 -14.35
N GLU A 69 6.09 -0.55 -15.63
CA GLU A 69 6.05 -1.55 -16.70
C GLU A 69 7.45 -2.14 -16.94
N ALA A 70 7.56 -3.39 -17.39
CA ALA A 70 8.83 -4.14 -17.45
C ALA A 70 9.94 -3.44 -18.26
N ASP A 71 9.56 -2.73 -19.33
CA ASP A 71 10.50 -2.04 -20.23
C ASP A 71 10.76 -0.57 -19.84
N THR A 72 10.29 -0.16 -18.65
CA THR A 72 10.49 1.21 -18.16
C THR A 72 11.92 1.36 -17.63
N PRO A 73 12.73 2.30 -18.16
CA PRO A 73 14.07 2.53 -17.65
C PRO A 73 14.04 2.91 -16.17
N VAL A 74 14.98 2.37 -15.40
CA VAL A 74 15.18 2.79 -14.00
C VAL A 74 15.51 4.28 -13.99
N VAL A 75 14.77 5.02 -13.17
CA VAL A 75 14.90 6.48 -13.04
C VAL A 75 15.62 6.79 -11.73
N ASP A 76 16.77 7.45 -11.83
CA ASP A 76 17.65 7.76 -10.68
C ASP A 76 16.99 8.58 -9.57
N THR A 77 15.84 9.21 -9.84
CA THR A 77 15.14 10.04 -8.84
C THR A 77 14.19 9.23 -7.96
N LEU A 78 13.62 8.12 -8.45
CA LEU A 78 12.68 7.32 -7.68
C LEU A 78 13.45 6.31 -6.84
N GLU A 79 13.09 6.22 -5.56
CA GLU A 79 13.57 5.17 -4.68
C GLU A 79 12.92 3.84 -5.08
N GLU A 80 13.69 2.76 -5.05
CA GLU A 80 13.19 1.40 -5.21
C GLU A 80 12.89 0.79 -3.84
N TYR A 81 11.71 0.16 -3.69
CA TYR A 81 11.31 -0.57 -2.50
C TYR A 81 10.82 -1.97 -2.86
N ALA A 82 11.52 -3.00 -2.38
CA ALA A 82 11.12 -4.38 -2.56
C ALA A 82 10.26 -4.85 -1.38
N VAL A 83 9.03 -5.27 -1.67
CA VAL A 83 8.13 -5.87 -0.67
C VAL A 83 8.16 -7.38 -0.86
N CYS A 84 8.54 -8.12 0.18
CA CYS A 84 8.54 -9.58 0.22
C CYS A 84 7.75 -10.07 1.43
N LEU A 85 6.54 -10.59 1.22
CA LEU A 85 5.71 -11.16 2.29
C LEU A 85 5.55 -12.67 2.11
N ASP A 86 6.17 -13.47 2.98
CA ASP A 86 6.06 -14.93 2.93
C ASP A 86 4.66 -15.42 3.29
N LYS A 87 4.07 -14.81 4.32
CA LYS A 87 2.71 -15.08 4.77
C LYS A 87 2.00 -13.76 5.02
N TYR A 88 0.83 -13.61 4.42
CA TYR A 88 0.02 -12.42 4.60
C TYR A 88 -1.46 -12.76 4.48
N VAL A 89 -2.26 -11.88 5.07
CA VAL A 89 -3.71 -11.88 4.90
C VAL A 89 -4.10 -10.65 4.10
N ARG A 90 -5.05 -10.84 3.18
CA ARG A 90 -5.65 -9.80 2.37
C ARG A 90 -7.10 -9.59 2.77
N TYR A 91 -7.51 -8.33 2.82
CA TYR A 91 -8.91 -7.91 2.89
C TYR A 91 -9.17 -6.87 1.80
N LYS A 92 -10.19 -7.09 0.96
CA LYS A 92 -10.64 -6.07 0.01
C LYS A 92 -11.71 -5.20 0.67
N HIS A 93 -11.40 -3.93 0.87
CA HIS A 93 -12.36 -2.89 1.19
C HIS A 93 -13.00 -2.36 -0.10
N ILE A 94 -14.32 -2.23 -0.10
CA ILE A 94 -15.08 -1.58 -1.17
C ILE A 94 -15.92 -0.49 -0.51
N GLY A 95 -15.66 0.75 -0.86
CA GLY A 95 -16.31 1.94 -0.30
C GLY A 95 -15.34 3.08 0.01
N PRO A 96 -15.81 4.13 0.70
CA PRO A 96 -15.05 5.37 0.86
C PRO A 96 -13.67 5.17 1.51
N TYR A 97 -12.67 5.90 1.02
CA TYR A 97 -11.30 5.84 1.56
C TYR A 97 -11.21 6.27 3.03
N ALA A 98 -12.10 7.15 3.49
CA ALA A 98 -12.20 7.55 4.89
C ALA A 98 -12.42 6.36 5.85
N MET A 99 -12.93 5.23 5.34
CA MET A 99 -13.17 4.02 6.13
C MET A 99 -11.96 3.09 6.21
N ILE A 100 -10.93 3.30 5.39
CA ILE A 100 -9.75 2.41 5.30
C ILE A 100 -9.06 2.30 6.66
N GLN A 101 -8.78 3.42 7.34
CA GLN A 101 -8.10 3.39 8.64
C GLN A 101 -8.89 2.57 9.67
N LYS A 102 -10.22 2.73 9.70
CA LYS A 102 -11.10 1.94 10.57
C LYS A 102 -11.04 0.46 10.20
N LYS A 103 -11.12 0.14 8.91
CA LYS A 103 -11.07 -1.24 8.40
C LYS A 103 -9.73 -1.92 8.64
N GLY A 104 -8.61 -1.20 8.53
CA GLY A 104 -7.30 -1.70 8.92
C GLY A 104 -7.23 -2.03 10.41
N LYS A 105 -7.79 -1.19 11.29
CA LYS A 105 -7.89 -1.48 12.72
C LYS A 105 -8.74 -2.71 13.01
N GLU A 106 -9.91 -2.83 12.35
CA GLU A 106 -10.78 -4.02 12.44
C GLU A 106 -10.04 -5.29 11.97
N MET A 107 -9.32 -5.23 10.84
CA MET A 107 -8.50 -6.31 10.29
C MET A 107 -7.43 -6.78 11.28
N ARG A 108 -6.67 -5.83 11.85
CA ARG A 108 -5.66 -6.12 12.86
C ARG A 108 -6.25 -6.85 14.06
N GLN A 109 -7.38 -6.35 14.60
CA GLN A 109 -8.00 -6.95 15.78
C GLN A 109 -8.50 -8.37 15.50
N GLU A 110 -9.14 -8.58 14.35
CA GLU A 110 -9.65 -9.88 13.95
C GLU A 110 -8.52 -10.91 13.79
N LEU A 111 -7.38 -10.51 13.21
CA LEU A 111 -6.22 -11.38 13.05
C LEU A 111 -5.59 -11.76 14.40
N ILE A 112 -5.48 -10.80 15.32
CA ILE A 112 -5.02 -11.06 16.69
C ILE A 112 -5.95 -12.06 17.39
N ASN A 113 -7.27 -11.89 17.26
CA ASN A 113 -8.26 -12.82 17.84
C ASN A 113 -8.14 -14.24 17.28
N ARG A 114 -7.65 -14.39 16.05
CA ARG A 114 -7.37 -15.68 15.40
C ARG A 114 -5.99 -16.26 15.77
N GLY A 115 -5.22 -15.59 16.63
CA GLY A 115 -3.92 -16.06 17.12
C GLY A 115 -2.73 -15.71 16.23
N TYR A 116 -2.89 -14.84 15.24
CA TYR A 116 -1.79 -14.41 14.38
C TYR A 116 -0.98 -13.28 15.03
N SER A 117 0.33 -13.30 14.81
CA SER A 117 1.18 -12.12 15.06
C SER A 117 1.20 -11.24 13.81
N ILE A 118 0.90 -9.95 13.95
CA ILE A 118 1.00 -8.99 12.83
C ILE A 118 2.42 -8.47 12.72
N LEU A 119 2.96 -8.49 11.51
CA LEU A 119 4.29 -7.99 11.16
C LEU A 119 4.17 -6.77 10.23
N PHE A 120 5.31 -6.13 10.01
CA PHE A 120 5.47 -5.13 8.94
C PHE A 120 5.99 -5.78 7.65
N PRO A 121 5.77 -5.16 6.48
CA PRO A 121 4.93 -3.97 6.28
C PRO A 121 3.43 -4.27 6.25
N TYR A 122 2.62 -3.24 6.50
CA TYR A 122 1.21 -3.17 6.15
C TYR A 122 1.06 -2.41 4.83
N LEU A 123 0.26 -2.93 3.90
CA LEU A 123 0.07 -2.33 2.57
C LEU A 123 -1.38 -1.91 2.35
N GLU A 124 -1.53 -0.79 1.63
CA GLU A 124 -2.79 -0.36 1.03
C GLU A 124 -2.57 -0.23 -0.48
N ILE A 125 -3.25 -1.09 -1.26
CA ILE A 125 -3.19 -1.08 -2.73
C ILE A 125 -4.51 -0.52 -3.25
N TYR A 126 -4.47 0.67 -3.82
CA TYR A 126 -5.64 1.36 -4.32
C TYR A 126 -6.02 0.85 -5.71
N GLY A 127 -7.29 0.51 -5.89
CA GLY A 127 -7.86 0.16 -7.18
C GLY A 127 -7.98 1.36 -8.11
N HIS A 128 -8.65 1.18 -9.25
CA HIS A 128 -8.89 2.28 -10.17
C HIS A 128 -9.82 3.33 -9.53
N PRO A 129 -9.51 4.62 -9.68
CA PRO A 129 -10.38 5.67 -9.19
C PRO A 129 -11.71 5.64 -9.93
N THR A 130 -12.79 5.86 -9.19
CA THR A 130 -14.15 6.00 -9.71
C THR A 130 -14.83 7.17 -9.01
N ILE A 131 -15.82 7.77 -9.67
CA ILE A 131 -16.60 8.90 -9.13
C ILE A 131 -17.52 8.42 -8.00
N ASP A 132 -18.00 7.17 -8.06
CA ASP A 132 -18.82 6.60 -7.00
C ASP A 132 -17.93 6.10 -5.86
N GLU A 133 -17.89 6.85 -4.76
CA GLU A 133 -17.11 6.50 -3.56
C GLU A 133 -17.48 5.12 -2.98
N ASN A 134 -18.69 4.62 -3.23
CA ASN A 134 -19.12 3.30 -2.77
C ASN A 134 -18.52 2.15 -3.59
N GLN A 135 -17.87 2.45 -4.70
CA GLN A 135 -17.22 1.48 -5.59
C GLN A 135 -15.69 1.59 -5.56
N LEU A 136 -15.13 2.48 -4.72
CA LEU A 136 -13.68 2.57 -4.54
C LEU A 136 -13.15 1.28 -3.91
N GLU A 137 -12.21 0.63 -4.57
CA GLU A 137 -11.57 -0.58 -4.06
C GLU A 137 -10.22 -0.24 -3.41
N THR A 138 -9.94 -0.90 -2.29
CA THR A 138 -8.60 -0.91 -1.68
C THR A 138 -8.30 -2.27 -1.09
N ASP A 139 -7.20 -2.87 -1.49
CA ASP A 139 -6.70 -4.09 -0.85
C ASP A 139 -5.83 -3.71 0.34
N LEU A 140 -6.25 -4.17 1.52
CA LEU A 140 -5.49 -4.07 2.76
C LEU A 140 -4.73 -5.38 2.96
N ILE A 141 -3.42 -5.32 3.12
CA ILE A 141 -2.55 -6.50 3.23
C ILE A 141 -1.72 -6.38 4.50
N MET A 142 -1.83 -7.36 5.40
CA MET A 142 -1.01 -7.45 6.60
C MET A 142 -0.12 -8.68 6.55
N ALA A 143 1.18 -8.47 6.74
CA ALA A 143 2.13 -9.54 6.98
C ALA A 143 1.80 -10.22 8.33
N ILE A 144 1.90 -11.55 8.36
CA ILE A 144 1.57 -12.34 9.56
C ILE A 144 2.58 -13.44 9.83
N ARG A 145 2.65 -13.89 11.09
CA ARG A 145 3.34 -15.10 11.52
C ARG A 145 2.44 -15.97 12.38
#